data_AF-A0A093X0P2-F1
#
_entry.id   AF-A0A093X0P2-F1
#
_cell.length_a   1.000
_cell.length_b   1.000
_cell.length_c   1.000
_cell.angle_alpha   90.00
_cell.angle_beta   90.00
_cell.angle_gamma   90.00
#
_symmetry.space_group_name_H-M   'P 1'
#
loop_
_entity.id
_entity.type
_entity.pdbx_description
1 polymer ?
#
loop_
_entity_poly.entity_id
_entity_poly.type
_entity_poly.pdbx_seq_one_letter_code
_entity_poly.pdbx_strand_id
1 'polypeptide(L)'
;MMDDDMEVDIDDLFGDGAGGLLPPARPPPKELFQRVDELRGSGCCQSIAWSRWGSIASITSNGFGLEFRNLRIHPKDGSWDLSDPTIIPQITSTVDGGQLKHLCWSPNGADLAAIDAAGRIAILNLSHSLNKPTFTRNSSVDPIEDLHAVVGAYWLNLSPSNLRQ
;
A
#
# COMPACT_ATOMS: atom_id res chain seq x y z
N MET A 1 -53.66 -35.36 -8.25
CA MET A 1 -52.98 -34.07 -8.40
C MET A 1 -51.82 -34.15 -7.43
N MET A 2 -50.62 -34.37 -7.96
CA MET A 2 -49.38 -34.53 -7.20
C MET A 2 -48.78 -33.14 -7.06
N ASP A 3 -48.68 -32.65 -5.83
CA ASP A 3 -47.76 -31.57 -5.50
C ASP A 3 -46.52 -32.27 -4.94
N ASP A 4 -45.61 -32.62 -5.85
CA ASP A 4 -44.31 -33.17 -5.51
C ASP A 4 -43.49 -32.06 -4.84
N ASP A 5 -43.06 -32.32 -3.60
CA ASP A 5 -42.02 -31.59 -2.91
C ASP A 5 -40.77 -31.54 -3.82
N MET A 6 -40.47 -30.36 -4.35
CA MET A 6 -39.18 -30.08 -5.00
C MET A 6 -38.09 -30.07 -3.92
N GLU A 7 -37.65 -31.25 -3.51
CA GLU A 7 -36.38 -31.45 -2.82
C GLU A 7 -35.28 -31.07 -3.82
N VAL A 8 -34.75 -29.86 -3.65
CA VAL A 8 -33.60 -29.39 -4.42
C VAL A 8 -32.38 -30.15 -3.90
N ASP A 9 -31.93 -31.13 -4.68
CA ASP A 9 -30.77 -31.95 -4.36
C ASP A 9 -29.51 -31.07 -4.33
N ILE A 10 -28.90 -30.94 -3.15
CA ILE A 10 -27.74 -30.08 -2.91
C ILE A 10 -26.50 -30.62 -3.66
N ASP A 11 -26.50 -31.89 -4.01
CA ASP A 11 -25.41 -32.53 -4.75
C ASP A 11 -25.39 -32.11 -6.24
N ASP A 12 -26.53 -31.67 -6.81
CA ASP A 12 -26.61 -31.09 -8.17
C ASP A 12 -26.13 -29.62 -8.20
N LEU A 13 -26.10 -28.93 -7.06
CA LEU A 13 -25.59 -27.56 -6.96
C LEU A 13 -24.05 -27.50 -7.05
N PHE A 14 -23.40 -28.60 -6.66
CA PHE A 14 -21.95 -28.79 -6.76
C PHE A 14 -21.60 -29.86 -7.79
N GLY A 15 -22.46 -30.01 -8.81
CA GLY A 15 -22.40 -31.02 -9.85
C GLY A 15 -20.98 -31.39 -10.26
N ASP A 16 -20.77 -32.71 -10.26
CA ASP A 16 -19.63 -33.50 -10.72
C ASP A 16 -19.33 -33.29 -12.23
N GLY A 17 -19.20 -32.02 -12.64
CA GLY A 17 -19.11 -31.56 -14.03
C GLY A 17 -18.44 -30.20 -14.20
N ALA A 18 -17.96 -29.56 -13.13
CA ALA A 18 -17.26 -28.28 -13.19
C ALA A 18 -15.79 -28.37 -13.69
N GLY A 19 -15.36 -29.54 -14.18
CA GLY A 19 -14.03 -29.73 -14.79
C GLY A 19 -13.90 -29.25 -16.24
N GLY A 20 -14.99 -28.79 -16.88
CA GLY A 20 -15.03 -28.58 -18.34
C GLY A 20 -15.37 -27.17 -18.85
N LEU A 21 -15.75 -26.21 -17.99
CA LEU A 21 -16.25 -24.90 -18.43
C LEU A 21 -15.32 -23.71 -18.15
N LEU A 22 -14.21 -23.95 -17.45
CA LEU A 22 -13.17 -22.93 -17.33
C LEU A 22 -12.11 -23.23 -18.39
N PRO A 23 -11.79 -22.28 -19.30
CA PRO A 23 -10.62 -22.45 -20.15
C PRO A 23 -9.41 -22.75 -19.24
N PRO A 24 -8.50 -23.66 -19.63
CA PRO A 24 -7.37 -24.02 -18.79
C PRO A 24 -6.68 -22.75 -18.34
N ALA A 25 -6.55 -22.58 -17.02
CA ALA A 25 -6.00 -21.37 -16.44
C ALA A 25 -4.66 -21.09 -17.13
N ARG A 26 -4.58 -19.99 -17.87
CA ARG A 26 -3.35 -19.61 -18.57
C ARG A 26 -2.25 -19.60 -17.52
N PRO A 27 -1.14 -20.33 -17.72
CA PRO A 27 -0.05 -20.28 -16.77
C PRO A 27 0.39 -18.82 -16.62
N PRO A 28 0.69 -18.36 -15.40
CA PRO A 28 1.07 -16.99 -15.18
C PRO A 28 2.25 -16.60 -16.08
N PRO A 29 2.31 -15.36 -16.59
CA PRO A 29 3.41 -14.93 -17.42
C PRO A 29 4.73 -15.03 -16.64
N LYS A 30 5.83 -15.31 -17.34
CA LYS A 30 7.19 -15.39 -16.75
C LYS A 30 7.54 -14.15 -15.92
N GLU A 31 7.07 -12.99 -16.37
CA GLU A 31 7.21 -11.70 -15.70
C GLU A 31 6.60 -11.71 -14.29
N LEU A 32 5.49 -12.42 -14.07
CA LEU A 32 4.89 -12.54 -12.74
C LEU A 32 5.80 -13.33 -11.80
N PHE A 33 6.37 -14.45 -12.26
CA PHE A 33 7.31 -15.24 -11.47
C PHE A 33 8.57 -14.45 -11.15
N GLN A 34 9.11 -13.73 -12.13
CA GLN A 34 10.24 -12.82 -11.91
C GLN A 34 9.89 -11.75 -10.88
N ARG A 35 8.69 -11.16 -10.98
CA ARG A 35 8.22 -10.16 -10.02
C ARG A 35 8.07 -10.74 -8.61
N VAL A 36 7.57 -11.96 -8.49
CA VAL A 36 7.47 -12.67 -7.21
C VAL A 36 8.86 -12.97 -6.65
N ASP A 37 9.83 -13.36 -7.47
CA ASP A 37 11.21 -13.58 -7.01
C ASP A 37 11.90 -12.27 -6.59
N GLU A 38 11.67 -11.16 -7.30
CA GLU A 38 12.07 -9.82 -6.87
C GLU A 38 11.44 -9.43 -5.53
N LEU A 39 10.14 -9.70 -5.34
CA LEU A 39 9.42 -9.45 -4.09
C LEU A 39 9.93 -10.38 -2.96
N ARG A 40 10.37 -11.61 -3.27
CA ARG A 40 10.98 -12.51 -2.29
C ARG A 40 12.36 -12.03 -1.83
N GLY A 41 13.13 -11.41 -2.72
CA GLY A 41 14.47 -10.91 -2.41
C GLY A 41 14.50 -9.50 -1.81
N SER A 42 13.55 -8.63 -2.19
CA SER A 42 13.56 -7.20 -1.82
C SER A 42 12.32 -6.72 -1.07
N GLY A 43 11.28 -7.56 -0.98
CA GLY A 43 9.98 -7.16 -0.46
C GLY A 43 9.21 -6.25 -1.42
N CYS A 44 8.15 -5.65 -0.88
CA CYS A 44 7.35 -4.61 -1.51
C CYS A 44 8.19 -3.36 -1.77
N CYS A 45 8.20 -2.86 -3.02
CA CYS A 45 9.07 -1.75 -3.44
C CYS A 45 8.30 -0.53 -3.99
N GLN A 46 7.23 -0.11 -3.31
CA GLN A 46 6.50 1.11 -3.71
C GLN A 46 7.23 2.35 -3.23
N SER A 47 8.10 2.87 -4.08
CA SER A 47 8.87 4.09 -3.81
C SER A 47 8.08 5.38 -4.02
N ILE A 48 6.91 5.31 -4.66
CA ILE A 48 6.00 6.43 -4.89
C ILE A 48 4.59 5.98 -4.54
N ALA A 49 3.85 6.83 -3.81
CA ALA A 49 2.46 6.58 -3.46
C ALA A 49 1.64 7.87 -3.48
N TRP A 50 0.36 7.77 -3.83
CA TRP A 50 -0.58 8.88 -3.91
C TRP A 50 -1.67 8.78 -2.86
N SER A 51 -1.96 9.90 -2.19
CA SER A 51 -3.02 10.03 -1.21
C SER A 51 -4.35 10.39 -1.87
N ARG A 52 -5.47 10.04 -1.21
CA ARG A 52 -6.81 10.46 -1.65
C ARG A 52 -7.02 11.98 -1.67
N TRP A 53 -6.14 12.74 -1.00
CA TRP A 53 -6.18 14.20 -0.96
C TRP A 53 -5.30 14.86 -2.03
N GLY A 54 -4.68 14.06 -2.92
CA GLY A 54 -3.86 14.56 -4.02
C GLY A 54 -2.40 14.82 -3.64
N SER A 55 -1.96 14.36 -2.48
CA SER A 55 -0.54 14.41 -2.08
C SER A 55 0.21 13.22 -2.67
N ILE A 56 1.40 13.49 -3.20
CA ILE A 56 2.32 12.52 -3.77
C ILE A 56 3.49 12.42 -2.80
N ALA A 57 3.77 11.22 -2.31
CA ALA A 57 4.98 10.94 -1.55
C ALA A 57 5.91 10.06 -2.39
N SER A 58 7.21 10.36 -2.35
CA SER A 58 8.24 9.56 -2.99
C SER A 58 9.46 9.41 -2.09
N ILE A 59 10.11 8.26 -2.15
CA ILE A 59 11.40 8.01 -1.49
C ILE A 59 12.49 8.81 -2.22
N THR A 60 13.32 9.52 -1.47
CA THR A 60 14.47 10.26 -2.03
C THR A 60 15.48 9.31 -2.68
N SER A 61 16.28 9.80 -3.62
CA SER A 61 17.25 8.97 -4.37
C SER A 61 18.27 8.24 -3.49
N ASN A 62 18.59 8.79 -2.32
CA ASN A 62 19.47 8.15 -1.32
C ASN A 62 18.78 7.03 -0.52
N GLY A 63 17.45 6.89 -0.60
CA GLY A 63 16.67 5.85 0.07
C GLY A 63 16.32 6.11 1.53
N PHE A 64 16.73 7.23 2.14
CA PHE A 64 16.57 7.46 3.59
C PHE A 64 15.55 8.54 3.97
N GLY A 65 15.04 9.28 2.97
CA GLY A 65 14.14 10.39 3.16
C GLY A 65 12.89 10.28 2.29
N LEU A 66 12.01 11.27 2.47
CA LEU A 66 10.81 11.43 1.65
C LEU A 66 10.78 12.81 1.01
N GLU A 67 10.19 12.84 -0.17
CA GLU A 67 9.79 14.03 -0.88
C GLU A 67 8.26 14.01 -1.02
N PHE A 68 7.63 15.14 -0.70
CA PHE A 68 6.20 15.36 -0.88
C PHE A 68 5.97 16.43 -1.93
N ARG A 69 5.03 16.15 -2.84
CA ARG A 69 4.51 17.11 -3.82
C ARG A 69 3.00 17.03 -3.88
N ASN A 70 2.36 18.07 -4.36
CA ASN A 70 0.92 18.09 -4.60
C ASN A 70 0.65 18.49 -6.05
N LEU A 71 -0.40 17.92 -6.65
CA LEU A 71 -0.87 18.36 -7.96
C LEU A 71 -1.44 19.79 -7.84
N ARG A 72 -1.06 20.66 -8.76
CA ARG A 72 -1.59 22.02 -8.87
C ARG A 72 -2.09 22.29 -10.28
N ILE A 73 -3.20 23.01 -10.37
CA ILE A 73 -3.67 23.59 -11.63
C ILE A 73 -3.26 25.06 -11.64
N HIS A 74 -2.61 25.48 -12.72
CA HIS A 74 -2.23 26.86 -12.91
C HIS A 74 -3.48 27.69 -13.23
N PRO A 75 -3.74 28.79 -12.48
CA PRO A 75 -5.04 29.47 -12.51
C PRO A 75 -5.30 30.26 -13.81
N LYS A 76 -4.27 30.51 -14.64
CA LYS A 76 -4.42 31.32 -15.87
C LYS A 76 -4.81 30.51 -17.10
N ASP A 77 -4.25 29.31 -17.23
CA ASP A 77 -4.33 28.48 -18.45
C ASP A 77 -4.84 27.06 -18.18
N GLY A 78 -5.06 26.69 -16.92
CA GLY A 78 -5.53 25.37 -16.54
C GLY A 78 -4.48 24.26 -16.69
N SER A 79 -3.20 24.61 -16.91
CA SER A 79 -2.14 23.61 -17.02
C SER A 79 -1.90 22.91 -15.68
N TRP A 80 -1.55 21.63 -15.73
CA TRP A 80 -1.22 20.85 -14.55
C TRP A 80 0.28 20.90 -14.28
N ASP A 81 0.65 21.04 -13.02
CA ASP A 81 2.04 20.96 -12.56
C ASP A 81 2.09 20.38 -11.14
N LEU A 82 3.30 20.17 -10.62
CA LEU A 82 3.54 19.78 -9.24
C LEU A 82 3.92 21.00 -8.40
N SER A 83 3.62 20.96 -7.11
CA SER A 83 4.18 21.90 -6.15
C SER A 83 5.70 21.75 -6.06
N ASP A 84 6.33 22.76 -5.49
CA ASP A 84 7.71 22.63 -5.02
C ASP A 84 7.82 21.44 -4.04
N PRO A 85 8.97 20.73 -4.05
CA PRO A 85 9.17 19.57 -3.21
C PRO A 85 9.30 19.98 -1.74
N THR A 86 8.56 19.30 -0.87
CA THR A 86 8.80 19.31 0.58
C THR A 86 9.61 18.08 0.94
N ILE A 87 10.86 18.28 1.36
CA ILE A 87 11.81 17.19 1.62
C ILE A 87 11.96 16.95 3.12
N ILE A 88 11.82 15.69 3.54
CA ILE A 88 12.24 15.20 4.85
C ILE A 88 13.49 14.35 4.62
N PRO A 89 14.69 14.87 4.92
CA PRO A 89 15.94 14.30 4.41
C PRO A 89 16.30 12.95 5.03
N GLN A 90 15.86 12.69 6.27
CA GLN A 90 16.15 11.45 6.97
C GLN A 90 14.98 11.07 7.88
N ILE A 91 14.36 9.92 7.57
CA ILE A 91 13.27 9.33 8.35
C ILE A 91 13.77 8.12 9.15
N THR A 92 14.68 7.37 8.54
CA THR A 92 15.17 6.10 9.05
C THR A 92 16.66 6.20 9.39
N SER A 93 17.17 5.17 10.08
CA SER A 93 18.59 5.06 10.38
C SER A 93 19.39 4.83 9.09
N THR A 94 20.61 5.37 9.00
CA THR A 94 21.54 5.09 7.89
C THR A 94 22.29 3.76 8.03
N VAL A 95 22.05 3.04 9.13
CA VAL A 95 22.57 1.70 9.38
C VAL A 95 21.88 0.68 8.45
N ASP A 96 22.50 -0.49 8.29
CA ASP A 96 22.07 -1.55 7.38
C ASP A 96 20.57 -1.87 7.53
N GLY A 97 19.89 -2.08 6.41
CA GLY A 97 18.44 -2.26 6.34
C GLY A 97 17.60 -0.97 6.50
N GLY A 98 18.22 0.18 6.73
CA GLY A 98 17.50 1.45 6.94
C GLY A 98 16.98 2.15 5.70
N GLN A 99 17.24 1.64 4.50
CA GLN A 99 16.65 2.21 3.28
C GLN A 99 15.14 1.96 3.24
N LEU A 100 14.37 3.03 3.04
CA LEU A 100 12.94 2.96 2.73
C LEU A 100 12.73 2.12 1.45
N LYS A 101 11.76 1.22 1.50
CA LYS A 101 11.36 0.38 0.38
C LYS A 101 9.89 0.54 0.02
N HIS A 102 9.03 0.89 0.97
CA HIS A 102 7.59 0.91 0.73
C HIS A 102 6.90 2.12 1.37
N LEU A 103 6.02 2.74 0.59
CA LEU A 103 5.12 3.80 1.01
C LEU A 103 3.68 3.36 0.85
N CYS A 104 2.86 3.58 1.88
CA CYS A 104 1.44 3.23 1.84
C CYS A 104 0.60 4.32 2.50
N TRP A 105 -0.23 4.99 1.71
CA TRP A 105 -1.22 5.94 2.23
C TRP A 105 -2.37 5.20 2.90
N SER A 106 -2.79 5.71 4.05
CA SER A 106 -3.99 5.22 4.71
C SER A 106 -5.23 5.55 3.90
N PRO A 107 -6.34 4.82 4.13
CA PRO A 107 -7.61 5.13 3.52
C PRO A 107 -7.95 6.59 3.80
N ASN A 108 -7.85 7.11 5.03
CA ASN A 108 -8.27 8.50 5.29
C ASN A 108 -7.55 9.56 4.41
N GLY A 109 -6.40 9.22 3.81
CA GLY A 109 -5.67 10.07 2.86
C GLY A 109 -4.70 11.06 3.50
N ALA A 110 -4.65 11.09 4.84
CA ALA A 110 -3.82 11.99 5.63
C ALA A 110 -2.61 11.29 6.25
N ASP A 111 -2.71 9.98 6.54
CA ASP A 111 -1.61 9.23 7.14
C ASP A 111 -0.81 8.47 6.07
N LEU A 112 0.51 8.51 6.20
CA LEU A 112 1.46 7.79 5.35
C LEU A 112 2.31 6.86 6.21
N ALA A 113 2.33 5.57 5.87
CA ALA A 113 3.30 4.63 6.38
C ALA A 113 4.52 4.62 5.46
N ALA A 114 5.70 4.82 6.04
CA ALA A 114 6.99 4.68 5.38
C ALA A 114 7.75 3.53 6.02
N ILE A 115 8.14 2.54 5.21
CA ILE A 115 8.65 1.26 5.69
C ILE A 115 10.03 1.00 5.08
N ASP A 116 10.99 0.65 5.92
CA ASP A 116 12.35 0.30 5.49
C ASP A 116 12.55 -1.20 5.22
N ALA A 117 13.73 -1.52 4.69
CA ALA A 117 14.09 -2.89 4.32
C ALA A 117 14.16 -3.83 5.53
N ALA A 118 14.36 -3.30 6.74
CA ALA A 118 14.34 -4.03 8.00
C ALA A 118 12.92 -4.17 8.59
N GLY A 119 11.88 -3.69 7.90
CA GLY A 119 10.49 -3.81 8.34
C GLY A 119 10.03 -2.76 9.33
N ARG A 120 10.86 -1.76 9.65
CA ARG A 120 10.50 -0.70 10.59
C ARG A 120 9.59 0.33 9.92
N ILE A 121 8.66 0.88 10.70
CA ILE A 121 7.55 1.69 10.19
C ILE A 121 7.59 3.09 10.81
N ALA A 122 7.74 4.12 10.00
CA ALA A 122 7.41 5.49 10.40
C ALA A 122 5.99 5.83 9.92
N ILE A 123 5.22 6.56 10.74
CA ILE A 123 3.91 7.07 10.35
C ILE A 123 3.96 8.59 10.39
N LEU A 124 3.59 9.20 9.26
CA LEU A 124 3.50 10.63 9.06
C LEU A 124 2.03 11.03 8.85
N ASN A 125 1.63 12.17 9.38
CA ASN A 125 0.30 12.74 9.22
C ASN A 125 0.36 14.09 8.51
N LEU A 126 -0.53 14.30 7.55
CA LEU A 126 -0.65 15.53 6.76
C LEU A 126 -2.02 16.22 6.95
N SER A 127 -2.77 15.84 8.00
CA SER A 127 -4.16 16.32 8.19
C SER A 127 -4.27 17.83 8.42
N HIS A 128 -3.23 18.44 9.00
CA HIS A 128 -3.22 19.87 9.34
C HIS A 128 -2.44 20.72 8.33
N SER A 129 -1.54 20.12 7.53
CA SER A 129 -0.67 20.85 6.61
C SER A 129 -0.13 19.94 5.51
N LEU A 130 -0.41 20.31 4.25
CA LEU A 130 0.02 19.55 3.06
C LEU A 130 1.54 19.56 2.83
N ASN A 131 2.26 20.52 3.42
CA ASN A 131 3.70 20.71 3.23
C ASN A 131 4.49 20.62 4.54
N LYS A 132 3.85 20.20 5.63
CA LYS A 132 4.52 19.97 6.92
C LYS A 132 4.00 18.67 7.53
N PRO A 133 4.43 17.51 7.00
CA PRO A 133 4.10 16.24 7.60
C PRO A 133 4.62 16.19 9.04
N THR A 134 3.80 15.67 9.94
CA THR A 134 4.17 15.47 11.35
C THR A 134 4.32 13.98 11.63
N PHE A 135 5.29 13.60 12.47
CA PHE A 135 5.43 12.21 12.87
C PHE A 135 4.41 11.86 13.94
N THR A 136 3.54 10.90 13.67
CA THR A 136 2.70 10.26 14.68
C THR A 136 3.38 9.02 15.28
N ARG A 137 4.33 8.43 14.55
CA ARG A 137 5.18 7.33 14.99
C ARG A 137 6.53 7.39 14.31
N ASN A 138 7.62 7.17 15.05
CA ASN A 138 8.97 7.07 14.49
C ASN A 138 9.35 5.59 14.28
N SER A 139 10.16 5.30 13.27
CA SER A 139 10.65 3.93 13.00
C SER A 139 11.66 3.44 14.05
N SER A 140 12.24 4.33 14.87
CA SER A 140 13.20 3.97 15.92
C SER A 140 12.62 3.12 17.06
N VAL A 141 11.29 3.04 17.16
CA VAL A 141 10.63 2.20 18.16
C VAL A 141 10.57 0.72 17.78
N ASP A 142 10.90 0.39 16.53
CA ASP A 142 10.90 -0.99 16.04
C ASP A 142 12.25 -1.66 16.27
N PRO A 143 12.26 -2.96 16.66
CA PRO A 143 13.49 -3.73 16.75
C PRO A 143 14.12 -3.92 15.36
N ILE A 144 15.44 -4.12 15.34
CA ILE A 144 16.18 -4.44 14.12
C ILE A 144 16.29 -5.96 14.05
N GLU A 145 15.54 -6.59 13.14
CA GLU A 145 15.65 -8.03 12.89
C GLU A 145 15.59 -8.33 11.39
N ASP A 146 16.47 -9.20 10.92
CA ASP A 146 16.67 -9.49 9.48
C ASP A 146 15.48 -10.21 8.82
N LEU A 147 14.51 -10.71 9.60
CA LEU A 147 13.41 -11.53 9.12
C LEU A 147 12.12 -10.75 8.80
N HIS A 148 12.11 -9.42 8.97
CA HIS A 148 10.91 -8.57 8.78
C HIS A 148 10.82 -7.93 7.41
N ALA A 149 11.41 -8.54 6.38
CA ALA A 149 11.27 -8.04 5.02
C ALA A 149 9.78 -7.91 4.65
N VAL A 150 9.33 -6.69 4.40
CA VAL A 150 7.91 -6.41 4.14
C VAL A 150 7.57 -6.84 2.73
N VAL A 151 6.71 -7.84 2.59
CA VAL A 151 6.20 -8.32 1.28
C VAL A 151 4.87 -7.66 0.88
N GLY A 152 4.28 -6.86 1.77
CA GLY A 152 3.00 -6.18 1.59
C GLY A 152 2.66 -5.29 2.77
N ALA A 153 1.97 -4.18 2.53
CA ALA A 153 1.42 -3.34 3.58
C ALA A 153 -0.03 -2.97 3.24
N TYR A 154 -0.89 -3.02 4.25
CA TYR A 154 -2.29 -2.63 4.13
C TYR A 154 -2.74 -1.98 5.42
N TRP A 155 -3.47 -0.88 5.30
CA TRP A 155 -4.09 -0.21 6.42
C TRP A 155 -5.44 -0.87 6.74
N LEU A 156 -5.58 -1.43 7.94
CA LEU A 156 -6.86 -1.95 8.39
C LEU A 156 -7.90 -0.81 8.42
N ASN A 157 -9.09 -1.11 7.89
CA ASN A 157 -10.20 -0.17 7.98
C ASN A 157 -10.54 0.02 9.46
N LEU A 158 -10.55 1.28 9.90
CA LEU A 158 -11.14 1.61 11.19
C LEU A 158 -12.62 1.26 11.10
N SER A 159 -13.08 0.35 11.98
CA SER A 159 -14.50 0.06 12.15
C SER A 159 -15.25 1.39 12.32
N PRO A 160 -16.40 1.61 11.66
CA PRO A 160 -17.22 2.76 11.98
C PRO A 160 -17.58 2.64 13.46
N SER A 161 -16.99 3.47 14.31
CA SER A 161 -17.30 3.53 15.74
C SER A 161 -18.71 4.07 16.04
N ASN A 162 -19.60 4.11 15.04
CA ASN A 162 -20.97 4.63 15.13
C ASN A 162 -22.03 3.55 14.90
N LEU A 163 -21.81 2.33 15.40
CA LEU A 163 -22.83 1.28 15.40
C LEU A 163 -22.95 0.57 16.75
N ARG A 164 -22.80 1.31 17.86
CA ARG A 164 -23.32 0.89 19.17
C ARG A 164 -23.81 2.10 19.97
N GLN A 165 -25.14 2.25 19.93
CA GLN A 165 -26.07 2.87 20.90
C GLN A 165 -25.90 4.36 21.24
#